data_AF-A0A095B0V8-F1
#
_entry.id   AF-A0A095B0V8-F1
#
_cell.length_a   1.000
_cell.length_b   1.000
_cell.length_c   1.000
_cell.angle_alpha   90.00
_cell.angle_beta   90.00
_cell.angle_gamma   90.00
#
_symmetry.space_group_name_H-M   'P 1'
#
loop_
_entity.id
_entity.type
_entity.pdbx_description
1 polymer ?
#
loop_
_entity_poly.entity_id
_entity_poly.type
_entity_poly.pdbx_seq_one_letter_code
_entity_poly.pdbx_strand_id
1 'polypeptide(L)'
;MSSPHGSGPACGARDWSGSSRTMVMFWGIPGAAMLAAMWLEPTTRAVIWTLMLVSMGAACILNAQRCGRTHCRFTGPFLIAMAGLVVGYAIGLLPMGPYGWHILGGVALVGFAGLWWGSERAWGRFSRSQNIDVSRDG
;
A
#
# COMPACT_ATOMS: atom_id res chain seq x y z
N MET A 1 1.09 -34.82 24.50
CA MET A 1 0.37 -33.68 25.12
C MET A 1 1.45 -32.78 25.73
N SER A 2 1.89 -31.66 25.19
CA SER A 2 1.36 -30.75 24.18
C SER A 2 2.55 -30.01 23.55
N SER A 3 2.53 -29.82 22.23
CA SER A 3 3.24 -28.72 21.59
C SER A 3 2.27 -28.11 20.60
N PRO A 4 2.04 -26.79 20.68
CA PRO A 4 1.74 -26.03 19.49
C PRO A 4 2.80 -24.95 19.31
N HIS A 5 3.54 -25.15 18.22
CA HIS A 5 4.27 -24.17 17.44
C HIS A 5 3.81 -22.72 17.63
N GLY A 6 4.71 -21.89 18.19
CA GLY A 6 5.15 -20.67 17.52
C GLY A 6 4.10 -19.65 17.09
N SER A 7 3.05 -19.40 17.86
CA SER A 7 2.27 -18.17 17.74
C SER A 7 3.04 -17.04 18.42
N GLY A 8 3.95 -16.37 17.68
CA GLY A 8 4.63 -15.18 18.17
C GLY A 8 3.62 -14.11 18.60
N PRO A 9 3.59 -13.68 19.88
CA PRO A 9 2.63 -12.70 20.40
C PRO A 9 2.81 -11.28 19.85
N ALA A 10 3.77 -11.05 18.95
CA ALA A 10 4.10 -9.74 18.38
C ALA A 10 3.19 -9.34 17.20
N CYS A 11 2.67 -10.29 16.42
CA CYS A 11 1.95 -10.00 15.18
C CYS A 11 0.44 -9.74 15.41
N GLY A 12 -0.19 -10.46 16.35
CA GLY A 12 -1.63 -10.34 16.64
C GLY A 12 -2.01 -9.23 17.62
N ALA A 13 -1.15 -8.90 18.59
CA ALA A 13 -1.45 -7.89 19.61
C ALA A 13 -1.15 -6.44 19.17
N ARG A 14 -0.40 -6.26 18.07
CA ARG A 14 0.00 -4.97 17.49
C ARG A 14 -0.14 -4.98 15.98
N ASP A 15 -1.24 -5.53 15.49
CA ASP A 15 -1.62 -5.43 14.09
C ASP A 15 -1.93 -3.93 13.80
N TRP A 16 -0.90 -3.15 13.48
CA TRP A 16 -1.00 -1.69 13.31
C TRP A 16 -1.90 -1.34 12.10
N SER A 17 -2.05 -2.30 11.18
CA SER A 17 -3.01 -2.30 10.08
C SER A 17 -4.44 -2.78 10.43
N GLY A 18 -4.69 -3.24 11.67
CA GLY A 18 -5.99 -3.74 12.13
C GLY A 18 -6.83 -2.72 12.94
N SER A 19 -6.23 -1.61 13.38
CA SER A 19 -6.97 -0.48 13.92
C SER A 19 -7.59 0.30 12.77
N SER A 20 -8.91 0.23 12.61
CA SER A 20 -9.68 0.98 11.61
C SER A 20 -9.33 2.48 11.60
N ARG A 21 -8.86 3.00 12.75
CA ARG A 21 -8.42 4.39 12.93
C ARG A 21 -7.07 4.67 12.26
N THR A 22 -6.10 3.77 12.40
CA THR A 22 -4.79 3.87 11.71
C THR A 22 -4.98 3.65 10.22
N MET A 23 -5.91 2.78 9.84
CA MET A 23 -6.28 2.58 8.45
C MET A 23 -6.90 3.85 7.84
N VAL A 24 -7.89 4.45 8.48
CA VAL A 24 -8.46 5.73 8.01
C VAL A 24 -7.42 6.85 8.00
N MET A 25 -6.49 6.89 8.96
CA MET A 25 -5.48 7.94 9.03
C MET A 25 -4.38 7.81 7.97
N PHE A 26 -3.97 6.59 7.60
CA PHE A 26 -2.95 6.36 6.58
C PHE A 26 -3.50 6.08 5.18
N TRP A 27 -4.81 5.86 5.03
CA TRP A 27 -5.44 5.64 3.73
C TRP A 27 -6.46 6.73 3.37
N GLY A 28 -7.31 7.10 4.32
CA GLY A 28 -8.33 8.14 4.14
C GLY A 28 -7.75 9.55 4.04
N ILE A 29 -6.87 9.95 4.98
CA ILE A 29 -6.25 11.28 4.95
C ILE A 29 -5.39 11.47 3.70
N PRO A 30 -4.50 10.53 3.32
CA PRO A 30 -3.68 10.68 2.13
C PRO A 30 -4.51 10.71 0.85
N GLY A 31 -5.53 9.84 0.73
CA GLY A 31 -6.45 9.86 -0.41
C GLY A 31 -7.21 11.18 -0.53
N ALA A 32 -7.79 11.67 0.57
CA ALA A 32 -8.50 12.94 0.59
C ALA A 32 -7.59 14.13 0.29
N ALA A 33 -6.36 14.14 0.85
CA ALA A 33 -5.37 15.18 0.59
C ALA A 33 -4.91 15.20 -0.88
N MET A 34 -4.69 14.02 -1.47
CA MET A 34 -4.32 13.91 -2.88
C MET A 34 -5.45 14.40 -3.81
N LEU A 35 -6.70 14.08 -3.48
CA LEU A 35 -7.87 14.59 -4.22
C LEU A 35 -7.99 16.11 -4.09
N ALA A 36 -7.91 16.64 -2.86
CA ALA A 36 -7.96 18.08 -2.61
C ALA A 36 -6.83 18.84 -3.32
N ALA A 37 -5.66 18.21 -3.47
CA ALA A 37 -4.54 18.81 -4.18
C ALA A 37 -4.74 18.97 -5.70
N MET A 38 -5.77 18.35 -6.30
CA MET A 38 -6.10 18.51 -7.71
C MET A 38 -6.57 19.94 -8.08
N TRP A 39 -6.97 20.75 -7.10
CA TRP A 39 -7.31 22.16 -7.30
C TRP A 39 -6.17 23.13 -6.95
N LEU A 40 -5.03 22.63 -6.49
CA LEU A 40 -3.87 23.43 -6.14
C LEU A 40 -2.91 23.57 -7.33
N GLU A 41 -2.02 24.57 -7.23
CA GLU A 41 -0.94 24.77 -8.19
C GLU A 41 -0.03 23.52 -8.31
N PRO A 42 0.58 23.29 -9.49
CA PRO A 42 1.33 22.07 -9.78
C PRO A 42 2.43 21.74 -8.77
N THR A 43 3.15 22.75 -8.29
CA THR A 43 4.24 22.59 -7.31
C THR A 43 3.71 22.13 -5.95
N THR A 44 2.68 22.81 -5.43
CA THR A 44 2.05 22.46 -4.15
C THR A 44 1.41 21.08 -4.23
N ARG A 45 0.77 20.76 -5.35
CA ARG A 45 0.21 19.44 -5.63
C ARG A 45 1.28 18.35 -5.58
N ALA A 46 2.41 18.58 -6.25
CA ALA A 46 3.53 17.64 -6.25
C ALA A 46 4.06 17.37 -4.84
N VAL A 47 4.24 18.41 -4.03
CA VAL A 47 4.71 18.28 -2.64
C VAL A 47 3.73 17.42 -1.82
N ILE A 48 2.43 17.74 -1.87
CA ILE A 48 1.41 17.00 -1.13
C ILE A 48 1.38 15.53 -1.58
N TRP A 49 1.31 15.29 -2.90
CA TRP A 49 1.26 13.94 -3.44
C TRP A 49 2.51 13.14 -3.06
N THR A 50 3.70 13.74 -3.12
CA THR A 50 4.95 13.08 -2.74
C THR A 50 4.95 12.72 -1.26
N LEU A 51 4.62 13.65 -0.36
CA LEU A 51 4.59 13.39 1.09
C LEU A 51 3.55 12.30 1.45
N MET A 52 2.38 12.34 0.81
CA MET A 52 1.34 11.35 1.02
C MET A 52 1.75 9.96 0.50
N LEU A 53 2.28 9.86 -0.71
CA LEU A 53 2.74 8.58 -1.28
C LEU A 53 3.92 7.99 -0.50
N VAL A 54 4.88 8.82 -0.08
CA VAL A 54 6.03 8.38 0.73
C VAL A 54 5.58 7.90 2.10
N SER A 55 4.69 8.63 2.78
CA SER A 55 4.20 8.23 4.09
C SER A 55 3.39 6.92 4.03
N MET A 56 2.51 6.77 3.04
CA MET A 56 1.77 5.52 2.80
C MET A 56 2.71 4.34 2.45
N GLY A 57 3.68 4.58 1.57
CA GLY A 57 4.67 3.58 1.16
C GLY A 57 5.55 3.13 2.31
N ALA A 58 6.06 4.07 3.12
CA ALA A 58 6.86 3.78 4.30
C ALA A 58 6.07 3.00 5.36
N ALA A 59 4.82 3.39 5.63
CA ALA A 59 3.94 2.66 6.53
C ALA A 59 3.72 1.20 6.06
N CYS A 60 3.52 0.99 4.76
CA CYS A 60 3.43 -0.35 4.19
C CYS A 60 4.72 -1.15 4.37
N ILE A 61 5.89 -0.58 4.05
CA ILE A 61 7.18 -1.28 4.18
C ILE A 61 7.44 -1.67 5.65
N LEU A 62 7.24 -0.75 6.59
CA LEU A 62 7.41 -1.01 8.02
C LEU A 62 6.43 -2.09 8.52
N ASN A 63 5.19 -2.09 8.02
CA ASN A 63 4.22 -3.14 8.35
C ASN A 63 4.61 -4.50 7.77
N ALA A 64 5.12 -4.54 6.53
CA ALA A 64 5.61 -5.76 5.90
C ALA A 64 6.84 -6.34 6.63
N GLN A 65 7.75 -5.48 7.12
CA GLN A 65 8.92 -5.90 7.88
C GLN A 65 8.57 -6.49 9.25
N ARG A 66 7.52 -5.97 9.90
CA ARG A 66 7.08 -6.45 11.22
C ARG A 66 6.18 -7.68 11.13
N CYS A 67 5.22 -7.67 10.22
CA CYS A 67 4.11 -8.61 10.20
C CYS A 67 4.17 -9.60 9.02
N GLY A 68 5.06 -9.38 8.06
CA GLY A 68 5.18 -10.24 6.88
C GLY A 68 4.01 -10.15 5.90
N ARG A 69 3.12 -9.15 6.00
CA ARG A 69 1.99 -9.00 5.07
C ARG A 69 2.47 -8.81 3.64
N THR A 70 1.96 -9.66 2.75
CA THR A 70 2.40 -9.76 1.36
C THR A 70 1.90 -8.59 0.52
N HIS A 71 0.67 -8.10 0.76
CA HIS A 71 0.16 -6.90 0.08
C HIS A 71 1.08 -5.71 0.31
N CYS A 72 1.42 -5.41 1.57
CA CYS A 72 2.29 -4.29 1.93
C CYS A 72 3.70 -4.41 1.32
N ARG A 73 4.18 -5.64 1.10
CA ARG A 73 5.51 -5.90 0.51
C ARG A 73 5.61 -5.45 -0.95
N PHE A 74 4.52 -5.53 -1.71
CA PHE A 74 4.49 -5.07 -3.10
C PHE A 74 3.98 -3.63 -3.21
N THR A 75 2.96 -3.28 -2.42
CA THR A 75 2.34 -1.96 -2.50
C THR A 75 3.24 -0.85 -1.96
N GLY A 76 4.06 -1.13 -0.94
CA GLY A 76 5.03 -0.17 -0.40
C GLY A 76 6.01 0.35 -1.45
N PRO A 77 6.81 -0.52 -2.10
CA PRO A 77 7.71 -0.12 -3.19
C PRO A 77 7.00 0.57 -4.36
N PHE A 78 5.80 0.12 -4.72
CA PHE A 78 4.99 0.75 -5.77
C PHE A 78 4.65 2.21 -5.44
N LEU A 79 4.22 2.50 -4.20
CA LEU A 79 3.89 3.86 -3.78
C LEU A 79 5.12 4.78 -3.75
N ILE A 80 6.29 4.26 -3.34
CA ILE A 80 7.55 5.01 -3.40
C ILE A 80 7.96 5.29 -4.85
N ALA A 81 7.81 4.32 -5.76
CA ALA A 81 8.06 4.54 -7.18
C ALA A 81 7.11 5.59 -7.77
N MET A 82 5.83 5.55 -7.41
CA MET A 82 4.85 6.59 -7.80
C MET A 82 5.23 7.98 -7.29
N ALA A 83 5.76 8.08 -6.07
CA ALA A 83 6.28 9.36 -5.56
C ALA A 83 7.43 9.89 -6.42
N GLY A 84 8.34 9.01 -6.86
CA GLY A 84 9.40 9.36 -7.80
C GLY A 84 8.88 9.86 -9.15
N LEU A 85 7.81 9.24 -9.68
CA LEU A 85 7.17 9.69 -10.92
C LEU A 85 6.49 11.06 -10.77
N VAL A 86 5.85 11.32 -9.62
CA VAL A 86 5.26 12.63 -9.30
C VAL A 86 6.34 13.71 -9.27
N VAL A 87 7.48 13.45 -8.59
CA VAL A 87 8.60 14.39 -8.55
C VAL A 87 9.17 14.62 -9.95
N GLY A 88 9.41 13.54 -10.72
CA GLY A 88 9.94 13.62 -12.08
C GLY A 88 9.03 14.40 -13.03
N TYR A 89 7.71 14.28 -12.88
CA TYR A 89 6.76 15.09 -13.64
C TYR A 89 6.75 16.55 -13.20
N ALA A 90 6.79 16.80 -11.88
CA ALA A 90 6.75 18.15 -11.33
C ALA A 90 7.96 19.01 -11.70
N ILE A 91 9.15 18.40 -11.81
CA ILE A 91 10.38 19.10 -12.26
C ILE A 91 10.52 19.16 -13.78
N GLY A 92 9.53 18.67 -14.54
CA GLY A 92 9.55 18.68 -16.00
C GLY A 92 10.46 17.64 -16.66
N LEU A 93 11.00 16.67 -15.90
CA LEU A 93 11.83 15.59 -16.43
C LEU A 93 11.02 14.57 -17.25
N LEU A 94 9.73 14.41 -16.91
CA LEU A 94 8.81 13.52 -17.60
C LEU A 94 7.80 14.34 -18.43
N PRO A 95 7.84 14.32 -19.77
CA PRO A 95 6.89 15.06 -20.59
C PRO A 95 5.54 14.33 -20.66
N MET A 96 4.76 14.37 -19.57
CA MET A 96 3.46 13.67 -19.48
C MET A 96 2.27 14.46 -20.07
N GLY A 97 2.53 15.57 -20.76
CA GLY A 97 1.50 16.40 -21.40
C GLY A 97 0.48 17.01 -20.42
N PRO A 98 -0.63 17.59 -20.93
CA PRO A 98 -1.65 18.28 -20.12
C PRO A 98 -2.39 17.35 -19.17
N TYR A 99 -2.46 16.06 -19.50
CA TYR A 99 -3.21 15.05 -18.75
C TYR A 99 -2.35 14.25 -17.76
N GLY A 100 -1.07 14.62 -17.58
CA GLY A 100 -0.12 13.86 -16.77
C GLY A 100 -0.58 13.63 -15.33
N TRP A 101 -1.21 14.61 -14.70
CA TRP A 101 -1.79 14.47 -13.36
C TRP A 101 -2.94 13.45 -13.28
N HIS A 102 -3.80 13.40 -14.30
CA HIS A 102 -4.89 12.43 -14.38
C HIS A 102 -4.36 11.02 -14.62
N ILE A 103 -3.33 10.88 -15.47
CA ILE A 103 -2.67 9.61 -15.74
C ILE A 103 -1.97 9.11 -14.46
N LEU A 104 -1.20 9.96 -13.78
CA LEU A 104 -0.54 9.60 -12.53
C LEU A 104 -1.55 9.18 -11.45
N GLY A 105 -2.66 9.91 -11.31
CA GLY A 105 -3.74 9.54 -10.40
C GLY A 105 -4.40 8.21 -10.77
N GLY A 106 -4.70 8.00 -12.05
CA GLY A 106 -5.28 6.75 -12.56
C GLY A 106 -4.36 5.55 -12.33
N VAL A 107 -3.08 5.67 -12.66
CA VAL A 107 -2.07 4.62 -12.45
C VAL A 107 -1.88 4.34 -10.96
N ALA A 108 -1.82 5.39 -10.11
CA ALA A 108 -1.74 5.21 -8.66
C ALA A 108 -2.93 4.41 -8.14
N LEU A 109 -4.16 4.78 -8.50
CA LEU A 109 -5.38 4.13 -8.05
C LEU A 109 -5.51 2.69 -8.56
N VAL A 110 -5.36 2.49 -9.87
CA VAL A 110 -5.49 1.17 -10.50
C VAL A 110 -4.37 0.24 -10.05
N GLY A 111 -3.12 0.74 -9.99
CA GLY A 111 -1.98 -0.03 -9.51
C GLY A 111 -2.12 -0.39 -8.03
N PHE A 112 -2.57 0.55 -7.20
CA PHE A 112 -2.85 0.29 -5.79
C PHE A 112 -3.95 -0.79 -5.62
N ALA A 113 -5.10 -0.61 -6.27
CA ALA A 113 -6.22 -1.55 -6.20
C ALA A 113 -5.86 -2.93 -6.77
N GLY A 114 -5.11 -2.97 -7.89
CA GLY A 114 -4.65 -4.19 -8.52
C GLY A 114 -3.63 -4.96 -7.66
N LEU A 115 -2.70 -4.26 -7.00
CA LEU A 115 -1.77 -4.88 -6.06
C LEU A 115 -2.49 -5.36 -4.79
N TRP A 116 -3.44 -4.58 -4.28
CA TRP A 116 -4.28 -5.00 -3.16
C TRP A 116 -5.06 -6.28 -3.49
N TRP A 117 -5.88 -6.23 -4.55
CA TRP A 117 -6.70 -7.36 -5.00
C TRP A 117 -5.84 -8.56 -5.41
N GLY A 118 -4.78 -8.33 -6.17
CA GLY A 118 -3.90 -9.37 -6.69
C GLY A 118 -3.16 -10.11 -5.58
N SER A 119 -2.65 -9.38 -4.59
CA SER A 119 -1.97 -9.99 -3.45
C SER A 119 -2.93 -10.76 -2.53
N GLU A 120 -4.14 -10.24 -2.30
CA GLU A 120 -5.19 -10.97 -1.57
C GLU A 120 -5.63 -12.24 -2.31
N ARG A 121 -5.75 -12.17 -3.65
CA ARG A 121 -6.22 -13.30 -4.46
C ARG A 121 -5.13 -14.36 -4.65
N ALA A 122 -3.87 -13.97 -4.74
CA ALA A 122 -2.74 -14.89 -4.78
C ALA A 122 -2.63 -15.67 -3.44
N TRP A 123 -2.69 -14.99 -2.30
CA TRP A 123 -2.49 -15.64 -0.98
C TRP A 123 -3.75 -16.22 -0.32
N GLY A 124 -4.95 -15.72 -0.65
CA GLY A 124 -6.20 -16.34 -0.22
C GLY A 124 -6.38 -17.75 -0.81
N ARG A 125 -5.78 -18.02 -1.97
CA ARG A 125 -5.72 -19.35 -2.58
C ARG A 125 -4.71 -20.26 -1.85
N PHE A 126 -3.57 -19.74 -1.41
CA PHE A 126 -2.58 -20.53 -0.66
C PHE A 126 -3.04 -20.88 0.76
N SER A 127 -3.67 -19.96 1.48
CA SER A 127 -4.18 -20.22 2.85
C SER A 127 -5.31 -21.27 2.86
N ARG A 128 -6.13 -21.31 1.80
CA ARG A 128 -7.14 -22.37 1.61
C ARG A 128 -6.51 -23.74 1.31
N SER A 129 -5.38 -23.77 0.62
CA SER A 129 -4.68 -25.01 0.26
C SER A 129 -3.99 -25.63 1.48
N GLN A 130 -3.37 -24.79 2.32
CA GLN A 130 -2.66 -25.25 3.53
C GLN A 130 -3.61 -25.83 4.59
N ASN A 131 -4.84 -25.31 4.71
CA ASN A 131 -5.87 -25.89 5.59
C ASN A 131 -6.41 -27.24 5.08
N ILE A 132 -6.46 -27.44 3.76
CA ILE A 132 -6.93 -28.70 3.17
C ILE A 132 -5.88 -29.80 3.36
N ASP A 133 -4.59 -29.51 3.16
CA ASP A 133 -3.52 -30.50 3.38
C ASP A 133 -3.41 -30.88 4.87
N VAL A 134 -3.46 -29.91 5.79
CA VAL A 134 -3.45 -30.20 7.25
C VAL A 134 -4.66 -31.04 7.70
N SER A 135 -5.82 -30.87 7.08
CA SER A 135 -7.03 -31.64 7.42
C SER A 135 -7.09 -33.02 6.74
N ARG A 136 -6.25 -33.28 5.73
CA ARG A 136 -6.21 -34.55 5.01
C ARG A 136 -5.18 -35.52 5.59
N ASP A 137 -4.24 -35.00 6.36
CA ASP A 137 -3.17 -35.75 7.01
C ASP A 137 -3.38 -35.92 8.54
N GLY A 138 -4.57 -35.56 9.06
CA GLY A 138 -5.00 -35.78 10.45
C GLY A 138 -6.19 -36.73 10.53
#